data_AF-A0A068SC74-F1
#
_entry.id   AF-A0A068SC74-F1
#
_cell.length_a   1.000
_cell.length_b   1.000
_cell.length_c   1.000
_cell.angle_alpha   90.00
_cell.angle_beta   90.00
_cell.angle_gamma   90.00
#
_symmetry.space_group_name_H-M   'P 1'
#
loop_
_entity.id
_entity.type
_entity.pdbx_description
1 polymer ?
#
loop_
_entity_poly.entity_id
_entity_poly.type
_entity_poly.pdbx_seq_one_letter_code
_entity_poly.pdbx_strand_id
1 'polypeptide(L)'
;MTLTSDGDKVDMRVLTNYDGNEYDMMDGEYANSSQGDIKFYQDHRKVLREDKVIFDIVSIKSDTRGKELKRLLVPTFQATGLEGEMMIVKITAAGFYTAQRIGSLPIPHSHHTWSSQMH
;
A
#
# COMPACT_ATOMS: atom_id res chain seq x y z
N MET A 1 9.61 -7.34 4.27
CA MET A 1 8.51 -6.60 4.91
C MET A 1 9.05 -5.98 6.18
N THR A 2 8.90 -4.68 6.35
CA THR A 2 9.38 -3.94 7.52
C THR A 2 8.19 -3.31 8.23
N LEU A 3 8.22 -3.32 9.57
CA LEU A 3 7.17 -2.78 10.43
C LEU A 3 7.77 -1.72 11.36
N THR A 4 7.14 -0.55 11.43
CA THR A 4 7.47 0.49 12.41
C THR A 4 6.21 0.91 13.17
N SER A 5 6.31 1.12 14.48
CA SER A 5 5.18 1.53 15.32
C SER A 5 5.50 2.75 16.15
N ASP A 6 4.53 3.65 16.30
CA ASP A 6 4.61 4.86 17.13
C ASP A 6 3.56 4.88 18.26
N GLY A 7 2.91 3.74 18.53
CA GLY A 7 1.88 3.57 19.57
C GLY A 7 0.44 3.70 19.07
N ASP A 8 0.21 4.47 17.99
CA ASP A 8 -1.11 4.69 17.42
C ASP A 8 -1.27 4.12 16.00
N LYS A 9 -0.16 3.86 15.32
CA LYS A 9 -0.17 3.20 14.02
C LYS A 9 0.98 2.21 13.86
N VAL A 10 0.84 1.37 12.84
CA VAL A 10 1.90 0.52 12.31
C VAL A 10 2.05 0.84 10.83
N ASP A 11 3.18 1.40 10.44
CA ASP A 11 3.55 1.53 9.03
C ASP A 11 4.15 0.18 8.57
N MET A 12 3.67 -0.30 7.43
CA MET A 12 4.08 -1.52 6.77
C MET A 12 4.68 -1.20 5.41
N ARG A 13 5.86 -1.76 5.14
CA ARG A 13 6.49 -1.66 3.81
C ARG A 13 6.81 -3.02 3.25
N VAL A 14 6.47 -3.23 1.98
CA VAL A 14 6.94 -4.39 1.21
C VAL A 14 8.11 -3.95 0.37
N LEU A 15 9.26 -4.55 0.66
CA LEU A 15 10.51 -4.29 -0.03
C LEU A 15 10.82 -5.45 -0.97
N THR A 16 11.42 -5.15 -2.12
CA THR A 16 12.11 -6.13 -2.95
C THR A 16 13.60 -5.83 -2.97
N ASN A 17 14.42 -6.88 -3.10
CA ASN A 17 15.84 -6.73 -3.34
C ASN A 17 16.13 -7.04 -4.82
N TYR A 18 16.79 -6.10 -5.50
CA TYR A 18 17.24 -6.28 -6.87
C TYR A 18 18.67 -5.74 -7.00
N ASP A 19 19.58 -6.61 -7.45
CA ASP A 19 21.00 -6.30 -7.62
C ASP A 19 21.64 -5.69 -6.35
N GLY A 20 21.36 -6.30 -5.19
CA GLY A 20 21.89 -5.87 -3.90
C GLY A 20 21.29 -4.58 -3.33
N ASN A 21 20.34 -3.96 -4.03
CA ASN A 21 19.66 -2.74 -3.59
C ASN A 21 18.22 -3.06 -3.16
N GLU A 22 17.75 -2.39 -2.11
CA GLU A 22 16.36 -2.49 -1.64
C GLU A 22 15.48 -1.42 -2.28
N TYR A 23 14.26 -1.82 -2.66
CA TYR A 23 13.26 -0.95 -3.27
C TYR A 23 11.91 -1.17 -2.62
N ASP A 24 11.24 -0.08 -2.28
CA ASP A 24 9.84 -0.12 -1.89
C ASP A 24 8.97 -0.57 -3.09
N MET A 25 8.04 -1.49 -2.83
CA MET A 25 7.09 -2.01 -3.82
C MET A 25 5.64 -1.67 -3.45
N MET A 26 5.40 -1.40 -2.17
CA MET A 26 4.09 -1.11 -1.61
C MET A 26 4.28 -0.50 -0.23
N ASP A 27 3.52 0.55 0.05
CA ASP A 27 3.30 1.05 1.38
C ASP A 27 1.93 0.61 1.91
N GLY A 28 1.83 0.51 3.22
CA GLY A 28 0.56 0.34 3.89
C GLY A 28 0.62 0.79 5.33
N GLU A 29 -0.54 1.06 5.91
CA GLU A 29 -0.63 1.52 7.28
C GLU A 29 -1.81 0.85 8.00
N TYR A 30 -1.58 0.47 9.24
CA TYR A 30 -2.62 0.03 10.16
C TYR A 30 -2.79 1.10 11.23
N ALA A 31 -3.94 1.78 11.21
CA ALA A 31 -4.28 2.82 12.17
C ALA A 31 -5.08 2.24 13.34
N ASN A 32 -4.90 2.82 14.53
CA ASN A 32 -5.72 2.53 15.70
C ASN A 32 -7.17 3.02 15.48
N SER A 33 -8.14 2.16 15.75
CA SER A 33 -9.58 2.44 15.57
C SER A 33 -10.11 3.55 16.48
N SER A 34 -9.39 3.92 17.53
CA SER A 34 -9.76 5.02 18.42
C SER A 34 -9.66 6.42 17.78
N GLN A 35 -9.02 6.55 16.61
CA GLN A 35 -8.80 7.85 15.96
C GLN A 35 -9.96 8.30 15.04
N GLY A 36 -10.93 7.41 14.77
CA GLY A 36 -12.13 7.71 13.98
C GLY A 36 -11.91 7.88 12.47
N ASP A 37 -13.02 7.90 11.71
CA ASP A 37 -13.02 7.82 10.24
C ASP A 37 -12.26 8.96 9.54
N ILE A 38 -12.31 10.17 10.10
CA ILE A 38 -11.64 11.35 9.51
C ILE A 38 -10.12 11.11 9.43
N LYS A 39 -9.55 10.55 10.49
CA LYS A 39 -8.12 10.26 10.57
C LYS A 39 -7.74 9.11 9.64
N PHE A 40 -8.57 8.07 9.58
CA PHE A 40 -8.42 6.99 8.61
C PHE A 40 -8.31 7.50 7.16
N TYR A 41 -9.20 8.40 6.73
CA TYR A 41 -9.13 8.97 5.36
C TYR A 41 -7.96 9.94 5.14
N GLN A 42 -7.49 10.62 6.19
CA GLN A 42 -6.27 11.43 6.09
C GLN A 42 -5.04 10.56 5.88
N ASP A 43 -4.95 9.49 6.66
CA ASP A 43 -3.84 8.55 6.60
C ASP A 43 -3.86 7.76 5.29
N HIS A 44 -5.03 7.32 4.84
CA HIS A 44 -5.19 6.71 3.51
C HIS A 44 -4.66 7.61 2.38
N ARG A 45 -4.88 8.92 2.45
CA ARG A 45 -4.33 9.87 1.46
C ARG A 45 -2.81 10.05 1.56
N LYS A 46 -2.25 9.91 2.76
CA LYS A 46 -0.79 9.93 2.97
C LYS A 46 -0.18 8.71 2.28
N VAL A 47 -0.68 7.51 2.54
CA VAL A 47 -0.17 6.27 1.94
C VAL A 47 -0.23 6.34 0.41
N LEU A 48 -1.36 6.78 -0.17
CA LEU A 48 -1.48 6.95 -1.62
C LEU A 48 -0.46 7.93 -2.22
N ARG A 49 -0.01 8.94 -1.45
CA ARG A 49 1.04 9.86 -1.90
C ARG A 49 2.41 9.16 -1.88
N GLU A 50 2.67 8.30 -0.91
CA GLU A 50 3.90 7.52 -0.80
C GLU A 50 3.99 6.49 -1.93
N ASP A 51 2.89 5.79 -2.24
CA ASP A 51 2.83 4.86 -3.38
C ASP A 51 3.04 5.52 -4.74
N LYS A 52 2.60 6.78 -4.89
CA LYS A 52 2.94 7.59 -6.08
C LYS A 52 4.45 7.78 -6.17
N VAL A 53 5.13 8.06 -5.05
CA VAL A 53 6.59 8.22 -5.02
C VAL A 53 7.28 6.91 -5.39
N ILE A 54 6.79 5.77 -4.88
CA ILE A 54 7.26 4.43 -5.28
C ILE A 54 7.13 4.26 -6.79
N PHE A 55 5.94 4.54 -7.34
CA PHE A 55 5.68 4.45 -8.77
C PHE A 55 6.69 5.28 -9.57
N ASP A 56 6.91 6.52 -9.17
CA ASP A 56 7.83 7.44 -9.85
C ASP A 56 9.26 6.91 -9.82
N ILE A 57 9.73 6.46 -8.65
CA ILE A 57 11.07 5.88 -8.49
C ILE A 57 11.24 4.66 -9.39
N VAL A 58 10.28 3.73 -9.38
CA VAL A 58 10.32 2.54 -10.24
C VAL A 58 10.38 2.96 -11.69
N SER A 59 9.46 3.82 -12.14
CA SER A 59 9.39 4.26 -13.54
C SER A 59 10.67 4.89 -14.07
N ILE A 60 11.34 5.70 -13.26
CA ILE A 60 12.59 6.38 -13.59
C ILE A 60 13.72 5.36 -13.66
N LYS A 61 13.84 4.48 -12.65
CA LYS A 61 14.93 3.51 -12.56
C LYS A 61 14.82 2.40 -13.60
N SER A 62 13.61 2.02 -14.00
CA SER A 62 13.38 1.01 -15.03
C SER A 62 13.31 1.59 -16.45
N ASP A 63 13.61 2.88 -16.65
CA ASP A 63 13.46 3.63 -17.91
C ASP A 63 12.15 3.29 -18.65
N THR A 64 11.07 3.13 -17.89
CA THR A 64 9.80 2.63 -18.41
C THR A 64 9.01 3.76 -19.05
N ARG A 65 8.70 3.62 -20.34
CA ARG A 65 8.08 4.70 -21.13
C ARG A 65 6.76 4.29 -21.77
N GLY A 66 5.91 5.30 -22.00
CA GLY A 66 4.72 5.18 -22.85
C GLY A 66 3.73 4.10 -22.37
N LYS A 67 3.52 3.07 -23.19
CA LYS A 67 2.53 2.02 -22.93
C LYS A 67 2.90 1.10 -21.77
N GLU A 68 4.20 0.85 -21.56
CA GLU A 68 4.67 -0.01 -20.46
C GLU A 68 4.44 0.63 -19.10
N LEU A 69 4.53 1.96 -19.03
CA LEU A 69 4.27 2.70 -17.80
C LEU A 69 2.81 2.53 -17.32
N LYS A 70 1.87 2.40 -18.25
CA LYS A 70 0.45 2.16 -17.94
C LYS A 70 0.19 0.75 -17.36
N ARG A 71 1.17 -0.16 -17.48
CA ARG A 71 1.10 -1.51 -16.91
C ARG A 71 1.68 -1.59 -15.51
N LEU A 72 2.43 -0.59 -15.08
CA LEU A 72 2.93 -0.52 -13.71
C LEU A 72 1.74 -0.29 -12.77
N LEU A 73 1.69 -1.09 -11.70
CA LEU A 73 0.68 -1.04 -10.66
C LEU A 73 1.42 -1.04 -9.32
N VAL A 74 1.12 -0.08 -8.46
CA VAL A 74 1.63 -0.06 -7.08
C VAL A 74 0.45 -0.38 -6.17
N PRO A 75 0.40 -1.60 -5.59
CA PRO A 75 -0.63 -1.93 -4.62
C PRO A 75 -0.38 -1.17 -3.32
N THR A 76 -1.45 -0.93 -2.58
CA THR A 76 -1.42 -0.22 -1.31
C THR A 76 -2.48 -0.75 -0.37
N PHE A 77 -2.27 -0.56 0.92
CA PHE A 77 -3.13 -1.09 1.95
C PHE A 77 -3.31 -0.10 3.10
N GLN A 78 -4.57 0.12 3.50
CA GLN A 78 -4.90 0.85 4.72
C GLN A 78 -5.84 -0.01 5.55
N ALA A 79 -5.59 -0.14 6.85
CA ALA A 79 -6.51 -0.81 7.75
C ALA A 79 -6.78 -0.03 9.03
N THR A 80 -7.96 -0.24 9.60
CA THR A 80 -8.37 0.23 10.92
C THR A 80 -9.28 -0.79 11.57
N GLY A 81 -8.98 -1.17 12.81
CA GLY A 81 -9.73 -2.22 13.52
C GLY A 81 -9.78 -3.53 12.72
N LEU A 82 -10.98 -3.99 12.37
CA LEU A 82 -11.19 -5.27 11.66
C LEU A 82 -11.30 -5.12 10.14
N GLU A 83 -11.18 -3.90 9.64
CA GLU A 83 -11.38 -3.58 8.23
C GLU A 83 -10.08 -3.09 7.61
N GLY A 84 -9.70 -3.71 6.49
CA GLY A 84 -8.63 -3.26 5.63
C GLY A 84 -9.16 -3.00 4.23
N GLU A 85 -8.60 -2.00 3.56
CA GLU A 85 -8.84 -1.70 2.15
C GLU A 85 -7.55 -1.85 1.36
N MET A 86 -7.68 -2.49 0.20
CA MET A 86 -6.61 -2.57 -0.79
C MET A 86 -6.95 -1.71 -1.99
N MET A 87 -5.99 -0.89 -2.39
CA MET A 87 -6.07 -0.08 -3.60
C MET A 87 -4.88 -0.37 -4.50
N ILE A 88 -4.97 0.09 -5.75
CA ILE A 88 -3.85 0.14 -6.67
C ILE A 88 -3.71 1.58 -7.18
N VAL A 89 -2.49 2.09 -7.11
CA VAL A 89 -2.08 3.32 -7.78
C VAL A 89 -1.56 2.98 -9.17
N LYS A 90 -2.11 3.66 -10.19
CA LYS A 90 -1.69 3.54 -11.58
C LYS A 90 -1.71 4.90 -12.28
N ILE A 91 -0.89 5.05 -13.32
CA ILE A 91 -0.88 6.26 -14.15
C ILE A 91 -1.93 6.15 -15.27
N THR A 92 -2.70 7.21 -15.52
CA THR A 92 -3.68 7.27 -16.61
C THR A 92 -3.24 8.20 -17.74
N ALA A 93 -2.56 9.28 -17.38
CA ALA A 93 -1.87 10.20 -18.29
C ALA A 93 -0.59 10.73 -17.62
N ALA A 94 0.31 11.36 -18.37
CA ALA A 94 1.56 11.87 -17.82
C ALA A 94 1.32 12.79 -16.61
N GLY A 95 1.84 12.42 -15.44
CA GLY A 95 1.64 13.15 -14.18
C GLY A 95 0.26 12.97 -13.51
N PHE A 96 -0.66 12.19 -14.12
CA PHE A 96 -1.99 11.93 -13.59
C PHE A 96 -2.12 10.48 -13.11
N TYR A 97 -2.31 10.34 -11.80
CA TYR A 97 -2.43 9.05 -11.11
C TYR A 97 -3.87 8.85 -10.67
N THR A 98 -4.29 7.59 -10.68
CA THR A 98 -5.58 7.16 -10.13
C THR A 98 -5.34 6.08 -9.11
N ALA A 99 -5.97 6.21 -7.95
CA ALA A 99 -6.12 5.14 -6.98
C ALA A 99 -7.43 4.40 -7.27
N GLN A 100 -7.37 3.09 -7.44
CA GLN A 100 -8.53 2.25 -7.67
C GLN A 100 -8.67 1.24 -6.54
N ARG A 101 -9.84 1.17 -5.90
CA ARG A 101 -10.17 0.14 -4.93
C ARG A 101 -10.25 -1.22 -5.62
N ILE A 102 -9.50 -2.19 -5.10
CA ILE A 102 -9.48 -3.56 -5.63
C ILE A 102 -10.12 -4.57 -4.69
N GLY A 103 -10.25 -4.23 -3.40
CA GLY A 103 -10.93 -5.09 -2.45
C GLY A 103 -10.81 -4.58 -1.03
N SER A 104 -11.35 -5.38 -0.12
CA SER A 104 -11.19 -5.24 1.32
C SER A 104 -10.66 -6.53 1.90
N LEU A 105 -9.84 -6.43 2.94
CA LEU A 105 -9.28 -7.56 3.66
C LEU A 105 -9.84 -7.54 5.09
N PRO A 106 -10.59 -8.55 5.54
CA PRO A 106 -10.92 -8.68 6.94
C PRO A 106 -9.64 -8.96 7.74
N ILE A 107 -9.40 -8.20 8.80
CA ILE A 107 -8.20 -8.37 9.62
C ILE A 107 -8.46 -9.45 10.68
N PRO A 108 -7.68 -10.55 10.71
CA PRO A 108 -7.88 -11.62 11.66
C PRO A 108 -7.69 -11.11 13.10
N HIS A 109 -8.68 -11.34 13.95
CA HIS A 109 -8.69 -10.90 15.35
C HIS A 109 -8.50 -12.03 16.35
N SER A 110 -8.26 -13.27 15.88
CA SER A 110 -7.94 -14.41 16.72
C SER A 110 -6.91 -15.34 16.05
N HIS A 111 -6.06 -15.98 16.86
CA HIS A 111 -5.01 -16.88 16.39
C HIS A 111 -5.53 -18.11 15.62
N HIS A 112 -6.82 -18.46 15.76
CA HIS A 112 -7.43 -19.65 15.15
C HIS A 112 -7.82 -19.49 13.68
N THR A 113 -7.84 -18.26 13.13
CA THR A 113 -8.38 -18.02 11.77
C THR A 113 -7.36 -18.17 10.64
N TRP A 114 -6.06 -18.20 10.96
CA TRP A 114 -4.98 -18.25 9.96
C TRP A 114 -4.86 -19.62 9.27
N SER A 115 -5.23 -20.71 9.94
CA SER A 115 -5.10 -22.07 9.41
C SER A 115 -6.23 -22.49 8.46
N SER A 116 -7.37 -21.78 8.45
CA SER A 116 -8.57 -22.18 7.69
C SER A 116 -8.71 -21.51 6.32
N GLN A 117 -7.82 -20.59 5.94
CA GLN A 117 -7.90 -19.85 4.67
C GLN A 117 -6.79 -20.21 3.66
N MET A 118 -5.93 -21.19 3.96
CA MET A 118 -4.88 -21.70 3.04
C MET A 118 -5.23 -23.06 2.41
N HIS A 119 -6.49 -23.27 2.03
CA HIS A 119 -6.92 -24.44 1.25
C HIS A 119 -7.54 -24.03 -0.07
#